data_AF-A0A843KRM7-F1
#
_entry.id   AF-A0A843KRM7-F1
#
_cell.length_a   1.000
_cell.length_b   1.000
_cell.length_c   1.000
_cell.angle_alpha   90.00
_cell.angle_beta   90.00
_cell.angle_gamma   90.00
#
_symmetry.space_group_name_H-M   'P 1'
#
loop_
_entity.id
_entity.type
_entity.pdbx_description
1 polymer ?
#
loop_
_entity_poly.entity_id
_entity_poly.type
_entity_poly.pdbx_seq_one_letter_code
_entity_poly.pdbx_strand_id
1 'polypeptide(L)'
;MNSQSVLLKLAFILSLGLMAMMCGYFSLFLRIGTAVVVDPRDIFVVLAGVVTGPVGGLIAGFFAGLPGADPLVETPMFVVSGLATGIIARYCLGNHSWIPSSALGLG
;
A
#
# COMPACT_ATOMS: atom_id res chain seq x y z
N MET A 1 -5.59 -13.53 -20.38
CA MET A 1 -5.75 -12.34 -19.52
C MET A 1 -5.86 -11.13 -20.45
N ASN A 2 -6.93 -10.34 -20.36
CA ASN A 2 -7.18 -9.25 -21.31
C ASN A 2 -6.15 -8.11 -21.10
N SER A 3 -5.49 -7.63 -22.15
CA SER A 3 -4.39 -6.64 -22.04
C SER A 3 -4.84 -5.35 -21.34
N GLN A 4 -6.10 -4.95 -21.52
CA GLN A 4 -6.70 -3.79 -20.85
C GLN A 4 -6.75 -3.94 -19.33
N SER A 5 -7.07 -5.13 -18.81
CA SER A 5 -7.16 -5.39 -17.38
C SER A 5 -5.79 -5.36 -16.69
N VAL A 6 -4.74 -5.73 -17.40
CA VAL A 6 -3.35 -5.64 -16.89
C VAL A 6 -2.90 -4.18 -16.83
N LEU A 7 -3.20 -3.42 -17.88
CA LEU A 7 -2.84 -2.01 -17.97
C LEU A 7 -3.53 -1.17 -16.89
N LEU A 8 -4.82 -1.43 -16.64
CA LEU A 8 -5.57 -0.81 -15.54
C LEU A 8 -4.97 -1.13 -14.16
N LYS A 9 -4.59 -2.38 -13.91
CA LYS A 9 -3.94 -2.76 -12.64
C LYS A 9 -2.61 -2.03 -12.45
N LEU A 10 -1.78 -1.96 -13.48
CA LEU A 10 -0.51 -1.24 -13.43
C LEU A 10 -0.71 0.25 -13.19
N ALA A 11 -1.65 0.88 -13.90
CA ALA A 11 -1.98 2.29 -13.71
C ALA A 11 -2.42 2.58 -12.25
N PHE A 12 -3.20 1.67 -11.65
CA PHE A 12 -3.65 1.80 -10.27
C PHE A 12 -2.51 1.62 -9.25
N ILE A 13 -1.59 0.67 -9.48
CA ILE A 13 -0.40 0.50 -8.62
C ILE A 13 0.47 1.75 -8.67
N LEU A 14 0.69 2.28 -9.88
CA LEU A 14 1.51 3.47 -10.07
C LEU A 14 0.87 4.72 -9.45
N SER A 15 -0.45 4.90 -9.57
CA SER A 15 -1.12 6.04 -8.97
C SER A 15 -1.04 6.02 -7.44
N LEU A 16 -1.25 4.86 -6.81
CA LEU A 16 -1.11 4.72 -5.35
C LEU A 16 0.33 4.90 -4.89
N GLY A 17 1.30 4.33 -5.60
CA GLY A 17 2.72 4.52 -5.31
C GLY A 17 3.15 5.99 -5.40
N LEU A 18 2.73 6.69 -6.47
CA LEU A 18 2.99 8.13 -6.62
C LEU A 18 2.31 8.96 -5.53
N MET A 19 1.10 8.61 -5.11
CA MET A 19 0.41 9.29 -4.01
C MET A 19 1.17 9.13 -2.69
N ALA A 20 1.66 7.91 -2.40
CA ALA A 20 2.51 7.65 -1.25
C ALA A 20 3.82 8.46 -1.32
N MET A 21 4.43 8.54 -2.51
CA MET A 21 5.64 9.34 -2.72
C MET A 21 5.38 10.83 -2.45
N MET A 22 4.27 11.38 -2.94
CA MET A 22 3.88 12.78 -2.68
C MET A 22 3.64 13.02 -1.19
N CYS A 23 3.00 12.08 -0.50
CA CYS A 23 2.78 12.15 0.95
C CYS A 23 4.09 12.24 1.75
N GLY A 24 5.09 11.44 1.39
CA GLY A 24 6.42 11.53 2.00
C GLY A 24 7.13 12.83 1.64
N TYR A 25 7.07 13.25 0.38
CA TYR A 25 7.75 14.45 -0.10
C TYR A 25 7.25 15.73 0.58
N PHE A 26 5.93 15.85 0.78
CA PHE A 26 5.34 16.98 1.49
C PHE A 26 5.33 16.82 3.01
N SER A 27 5.90 15.73 3.54
CA SER A 27 5.95 15.48 4.98
C SER A 27 4.56 15.54 5.63
N LEU A 28 3.56 14.93 4.97
CA LEU A 28 2.14 14.94 5.37
C LEU A 28 1.86 14.05 6.60
N PHE A 29 2.77 14.06 7.57
CA PHE A 29 2.67 13.25 8.78
C PHE A 29 1.72 13.89 9.78
N LEU A 30 0.81 13.08 10.31
CA LEU A 30 -0.03 13.49 11.42
C LEU A 30 0.79 13.32 12.70
N ARG A 31 1.21 14.46 13.27
CA ARG A 31 2.00 14.50 14.51
C ARG A 31 1.14 14.98 15.67
N ILE A 32 1.24 14.29 16.81
CA ILE A 32 0.72 14.79 18.10
C ILE A 32 1.96 15.10 18.95
N GLY A 33 2.23 16.40 19.13
CA GLY A 33 3.48 16.85 19.73
C GLY A 33 4.69 16.53 18.83
N THR A 34 5.71 15.87 19.38
CA THR A 34 6.93 15.49 18.66
C THR A 34 6.85 14.12 17.99
N ALA A 35 5.87 13.30 18.35
CA ALA A 35 5.71 11.95 17.83
C ALA A 35 4.90 11.94 16.53
N VAL A 36 5.35 11.16 15.54
CA VAL A 36 4.57 10.81 14.36
C VAL A 36 3.54 9.76 14.78
N VAL A 37 2.26 10.08 14.61
CA VAL A 37 1.14 9.23 15.04
C VAL A 37 0.56 8.47 13.85
N VAL A 38 0.46 9.13 12.70
CA VAL A 38 -0.02 8.49 11.47
C VAL A 38 0.84 8.95 10.29
N ASP A 39 1.37 7.97 9.58
CA ASP A 39 2.03 8.18 8.29
C ASP A 39 1.06 7.80 7.16
N PRO A 40 0.55 8.77 6.37
CA PRO A 40 -0.41 8.47 5.31
C PRO A 40 0.18 7.61 4.20
N ARG A 41 1.51 7.55 4.06
CA ARG A 41 2.18 6.67 3.08
C ARG A 41 1.78 5.22 3.28
N ASP A 42 1.68 4.80 4.53
CA ASP A 42 1.40 3.41 4.89
C ASP A 42 0.00 2.98 4.43
N ILE A 43 -0.97 3.90 4.44
CA ILE A 43 -2.34 3.66 3.94
C ILE A 43 -2.32 3.29 2.46
N PHE A 44 -1.59 4.06 1.64
CA PHE A 44 -1.52 3.81 0.20
C PHE A 44 -0.78 2.51 -0.13
N VAL A 45 0.28 2.19 0.61
CA VAL A 45 1.03 0.94 0.47
C VAL A 45 0.15 -0.27 0.80
N VAL A 46 -0.61 -0.18 1.90
CA VAL A 46 -1.57 -1.21 2.32
C VAL A 46 -2.66 -1.40 1.26
N LEU A 47 -3.27 -0.32 0.78
CA LEU A 47 -4.32 -0.38 -0.26
C LEU A 47 -3.79 -1.01 -1.55
N ALA A 48 -2.58 -0.65 -1.98
CA ALA A 48 -1.95 -1.25 -3.16
C ALA A 48 -1.75 -2.76 -2.97
N GLY A 49 -1.24 -3.18 -1.81
CA GLY A 49 -1.04 -4.59 -1.47
C GLY A 49 -2.34 -5.39 -1.43
N VAL A 50 -3.41 -4.83 -0.85
CA VAL A 50 -4.72 -5.50 -0.74
C VAL A 50 -5.39 -5.64 -2.10
N VAL A 51 -5.41 -4.58 -2.91
CA VAL A 51 -6.19 -4.55 -4.16
C VAL A 51 -5.47 -5.30 -5.29
N THR A 52 -4.14 -5.19 -5.36
CA THR A 52 -3.36 -5.72 -6.49
C THR A 52 -2.50 -6.92 -6.15
N GLY A 53 -2.40 -7.26 -4.85
CA GLY A 53 -1.61 -8.35 -4.33
C GLY A 53 -0.18 -7.94 -3.95
N PRO A 54 0.67 -8.91 -3.58
CA PRO A 54 1.99 -8.66 -2.99
C PRO A 54 2.92 -7.86 -3.89
N VAL A 55 2.83 -8.05 -5.22
CA VAL A 55 3.68 -7.34 -6.18
C VAL A 55 3.37 -5.85 -6.22
N GLY A 56 2.08 -5.46 -6.21
CA GLY A 56 1.76 -4.03 -6.21
C GLY A 56 1.97 -3.37 -4.86
N GLY A 57 1.84 -4.12 -3.75
CA GLY A 57 2.28 -3.67 -2.43
C GLY A 57 3.78 -3.39 -2.37
N LEU A 58 4.61 -4.27 -2.97
CA LEU A 58 6.06 -4.09 -3.08
C LEU A 58 6.40 -2.81 -3.86
N ILE A 59 5.80 -2.64 -5.05
CA ILE A 59 6.06 -1.48 -5.91
C ILE A 59 5.63 -0.18 -5.19
N ALA A 60 4.43 -0.14 -4.61
CA ALA A 60 3.98 1.03 -3.87
C ALA A 60 4.85 1.33 -2.63
N GLY A 61 5.28 0.29 -1.91
CA GLY A 61 6.20 0.41 -0.77
C GLY A 61 7.55 0.98 -1.16
N PHE A 62 8.07 0.61 -2.32
CA PHE A 62 9.29 1.21 -2.86
C PHE A 62 9.12 2.71 -3.09
N PHE A 63 8.03 3.14 -3.74
CA PHE A 63 7.76 4.56 -3.96
C PHE A 63 7.53 5.36 -2.66
N ALA A 64 6.93 4.73 -1.65
CA ALA A 64 6.67 5.35 -0.35
C ALA A 64 7.95 5.67 0.46
N GLY A 65 9.00 4.84 0.32
CA GLY A 65 10.26 5.02 1.06
C GLY A 65 11.27 5.96 0.41
N LEU A 66 11.21 6.15 -0.91
CA LEU A 66 12.10 7.06 -1.65
C LEU A 66 12.15 8.51 -1.10
N PRO A 67 11.02 9.15 -0.75
CA PRO A 67 11.04 10.54 -0.23
C PRO A 67 11.33 10.62 1.27
N GLY A 68 11.66 9.51 1.93
CA GLY A 68 11.96 9.46 3.36
C GLY A 68 13.22 10.25 3.74
N ALA A 69 13.37 10.55 5.03
CA ALA A 69 14.57 11.20 5.56
C ALA A 69 15.78 10.25 5.46
N ASP A 70 15.54 8.96 5.70
CA ASP A 70 16.53 7.89 5.60
C ASP A 70 16.05 6.81 4.61
N PRO A 71 16.17 7.03 3.29
CA PRO A 71 15.59 6.15 2.28
C PRO A 71 16.17 4.73 2.33
N LEU A 72 17.41 4.56 2.79
CA LEU A 72 18.04 3.24 2.96
C LEU A 72 17.36 2.37 4.03
N VAL A 73 16.68 2.98 4.99
CA VAL A 73 15.98 2.28 6.08
C VAL A 73 14.47 2.28 5.83
N GLU A 74 13.90 3.41 5.42
CA GLU A 74 12.45 3.53 5.20
C GLU A 74 11.97 2.70 4.01
N THR A 75 12.72 2.68 2.90
CA THR A 75 12.35 1.91 1.70
C THR A 75 12.19 0.42 1.97
N PRO A 76 13.17 -0.29 2.56
CA PRO A 76 12.98 -1.71 2.85
C PRO A 76 11.84 -1.95 3.85
N MET A 77 11.58 -1.03 4.80
CA MET A 77 10.45 -1.16 5.72
C MET A 77 9.10 -1.11 4.99
N PHE A 78 8.87 -0.11 4.15
CA PHE A 78 7.63 0.02 3.37
C PHE A 78 7.48 -1.09 2.32
N VAL A 79 8.59 -1.55 1.73
CA VAL A 79 8.58 -2.68 0.79
C VAL A 79 8.15 -3.97 1.50
N VAL A 80 8.70 -4.25 2.68
CA VAL A 80 8.35 -5.42 3.47
C VAL A 80 6.90 -5.32 3.97
N SER A 81 6.46 -4.14 4.44
CA SER A 81 5.08 -3.95 4.89
C SER A 81 4.07 -4.15 3.75
N GLY A 82 4.34 -3.58 2.56
CA GLY A 82 3.49 -3.74 1.37
C GLY A 82 3.43 -5.19 0.87
N LEU A 83 4.57 -5.89 0.86
CA LEU A 83 4.65 -7.30 0.48
C LEU A 83 3.89 -8.17 1.49
N ALA A 84 4.14 -8.00 2.79
CA ALA A 84 3.46 -8.75 3.84
C ALA A 84 1.95 -8.55 3.78
N THR A 85 1.51 -7.29 3.64
CA THR A 85 0.08 -6.95 3.51
C THR A 85 -0.55 -7.63 2.30
N GLY A 86 0.11 -7.62 1.15
CA GLY A 86 -0.42 -8.27 -0.04
C GLY A 86 -0.45 -9.80 0.05
N ILE A 87 0.51 -10.43 0.75
CA ILE A 87 0.47 -11.88 1.05
C ILE A 87 -0.70 -12.19 1.98
N ILE A 88 -0.85 -11.44 3.08
CA ILE A 88 -1.91 -11.64 4.06
C ILE A 88 -3.27 -11.45 3.38
N ALA A 89 -3.46 -10.39 2.60
CA ALA A 89 -4.70 -10.14 1.86
C ALA A 89 -5.04 -11.30 0.92
N ARG A 90 -4.05 -11.80 0.16
CA ARG A 90 -4.25 -12.93 -0.76
C ARG A 90 -4.58 -14.22 -0.01
N TYR A 91 -3.95 -14.47 1.13
CA TYR A 91 -4.23 -15.62 1.98
C TYR A 91 -5.65 -15.55 2.56
N CYS A 92 -6.06 -14.38 3.08
CA CYS A 92 -7.40 -14.17 3.61
C CYS A 92 -8.50 -14.34 2.55
N LEU A 93 -8.27 -13.86 1.32
CA LEU A 93 -9.18 -14.07 0.19
C LEU A 93 -9.28 -15.55 -0.21
N GLY A 94 -8.17 -16.29 -0.23
CA GLY A 94 -8.16 -17.71 -0.57
C GLY A 94 -8.84 -18.59 0.46
N ASN A 95 -8.75 -18.22 1.73
CA ASN A 95 -9.30 -19.02 2.84
C ASN A 95 -10.72 -18.60 3.26
N HIS A 96 -11.35 -17.63 2.58
CA HIS A 96 -12.67 -17.07 2.91
C HIS A 96 -12.80 -16.58 4.37
N SER A 97 -11.68 -16.44 5.08
CA SER A 97 -11.67 -16.26 6.53
C SER A 97 -12.06 -14.84 6.94
N TRP A 98 -11.89 -13.87 6.03
CA TRP A 98 -12.04 -12.44 6.31
C TRP A 98 -12.63 -11.70 5.12
N ILE A 99 -13.84 -12.10 4.70
CA ILE A 99 -14.73 -11.20 3.96
C ILE A 99 -15.71 -10.67 5.00
N PRO A 100 -15.53 -9.47 5.57
CA PRO A 100 -16.59 -8.87 6.34
C PRO A 100 -17.76 -8.72 5.36
N SER A 101 -18.81 -9.52 5.56
CA SER A 101 -20.05 -9.44 4.76
C SER A 101 -20.63 -8.01 4.76
N SER A 102 -20.25 -7.18 5.75
CA SER A 102 -20.52 -5.75 5.85
C SER A 102 -19.79 -4.85 4.84
N ALA A 103 -18.68 -5.27 4.24
CA ALA A 103 -17.95 -4.50 3.23
C ALA A 103 -18.50 -4.71 1.80
N LEU A 104 -19.29 -5.76 1.57
CA LEU A 104 -19.90 -6.08 0.28
C LEU A 104 -21.41 -5.74 0.21
N GLY A 105 -21.99 -5.19 1.28
CA GLY A 105 -23.41 -4.79 1.30
C GLY A 105 -24.38 -5.95 1.04
N LEU A 106 -23.96 -7.20 1.28
CA LEU A 106 -24.80 -8.39 1.18
C LEU A 106 -25.23 -8.79 2.60
N GLY A 107 -26.14 -7.98 3.15
CA GLY A 107 -27.07 -8.36 4.21
C GLY A 107 -28.43 -8.65 3.61
#